data_AF-A0A3M6WYG3-F1
#
_entry.id   AF-A0A3M6WYG3-F1
#
_cell.length_a   1.000
_cell.length_b   1.000
_cell.length_c   1.000
_cell.angle_alpha   90.00
_cell.angle_beta   90.00
_cell.angle_gamma   90.00
#
_symmetry.space_group_name_H-M   'P 1'
#
loop_
_entity.id
_entity.type
_entity.pdbx_description
1 polymer ?
#
loop_
_entity_poly.entity_id
_entity_poly.type
_entity_poly.pdbx_seq_one_letter_code
_entity_poly.pdbx_strand_id
1 'polypeptide(L)'
;MTSPQAATRAKRKRNDPDAFATSITKILGSKLSSNKRSDPVLSRSRSAADANKTLADERLEARAKAQIRSEKKAALEKGRVKDVLGLESESVDTGAVLEDEKRLKKTAQRGVVKLFNAVRAAQVKAEEAMKQAKSEGVVGMRQREERVNEMSKQGFLDLISSGGKQGAEGTPA
;
A
#
# COMPACT_ATOMS: atom_id res chain seq x y z
N MET A 1 80.94 -43.61 69.47
CA MET A 1 79.61 -44.24 69.45
C MET A 1 78.70 -43.39 68.58
N THR A 2 78.45 -43.87 67.37
CA THR A 2 77.75 -43.16 66.29
C THR A 2 76.35 -43.76 66.14
N SER A 3 75.32 -43.01 66.51
CA SER A 3 73.93 -43.36 66.27
C SER A 3 73.54 -43.04 64.82
N PRO A 4 72.95 -43.95 64.04
CA PRO A 4 72.55 -43.64 62.68
C PRO A 4 71.24 -42.84 62.71
N GLN A 5 71.28 -41.63 62.17
CA GLN A 5 70.11 -40.78 61.99
C GLN A 5 69.22 -41.40 60.90
N ALA A 6 68.00 -41.80 61.28
CA ALA A 6 67.04 -42.41 60.37
C ALA A 6 66.62 -41.38 59.29
N ALA A 7 67.03 -41.61 58.05
CA ALA A 7 66.64 -40.80 56.91
C ALA A 7 65.12 -40.89 56.69
N THR A 8 64.40 -39.80 56.94
CA THR A 8 62.96 -39.71 56.68
C THR A 8 62.72 -39.71 55.17
N ARG A 9 62.08 -40.77 54.67
CA ARG A 9 61.66 -40.90 53.27
C ARG A 9 60.79 -39.69 52.90
N ALA A 10 61.17 -38.94 51.86
CA ALA A 10 60.41 -37.78 51.40
C ALA A 10 58.98 -38.23 51.04
N LYS A 11 58.02 -37.87 51.88
CA LYS A 11 56.60 -38.09 51.62
C LYS A 11 56.22 -37.24 50.42
N ARG A 12 55.38 -37.81 49.54
CA ARG A 12 54.94 -37.11 48.33
C ARG A 12 54.20 -35.85 48.77
N LYS A 13 54.47 -34.70 48.14
CA LYS A 13 53.83 -33.39 48.39
C LYS A 13 52.29 -33.37 48.41
N ARG A 14 51.66 -34.49 48.02
CA ARG A 14 50.21 -34.71 48.01
C ARG A 14 49.67 -35.26 49.34
N ASN A 15 50.53 -35.74 50.26
CA ASN A 15 50.11 -36.40 51.50
C ASN A 15 50.90 -35.93 52.73
N ASP A 16 51.31 -34.65 52.73
CA ASP A 16 51.94 -33.98 53.86
C ASP A 16 50.91 -33.12 54.59
N PRO A 17 50.62 -33.39 55.88
CA PRO A 17 49.59 -32.67 56.63
C PRO A 17 49.92 -31.17 56.78
N ASP A 18 51.22 -30.83 56.89
CA ASP A 18 51.65 -29.43 57.01
C ASP A 18 51.48 -28.64 55.71
N ALA A 19 51.74 -29.26 54.55
CA ALA A 19 51.54 -28.62 53.25
C ALA A 19 50.04 -28.38 52.98
N PHE A 20 49.19 -29.34 53.40
CA PHE A 20 47.74 -29.21 53.35
C PHE A 20 47.24 -28.08 54.26
N ALA A 21 47.68 -28.06 55.53
CA ALA A 21 47.33 -27.01 56.48
C ALA A 21 47.74 -25.62 55.97
N THR A 22 48.96 -25.47 55.45
CA THR A 22 49.45 -24.21 54.88
C THR A 22 48.61 -23.77 53.67
N SER A 23 48.21 -24.72 52.81
CA SER A 23 47.33 -24.42 51.67
C SER A 23 45.93 -23.97 52.10
N ILE A 24 45.39 -24.57 53.16
CA ILE A 24 44.10 -24.18 53.75
C ILE A 24 44.18 -22.79 54.34
N THR A 25 45.20 -22.49 55.15
CA THR A 25 45.41 -21.15 55.72
C THR A 25 45.56 -20.10 54.62
N LYS A 26 46.23 -20.44 53.51
CA LYS A 26 46.38 -19.54 52.35
C LYS A 26 45.06 -19.33 51.60
N ILE A 27 44.24 -20.36 51.44
CA ILE A 27 42.93 -20.26 50.79
C ILE A 27 41.97 -19.44 51.67
N LEU A 28 41.93 -19.69 52.98
CA LEU A 28 41.10 -18.97 53.94
C LEU A 28 41.56 -17.51 54.13
N GLY A 29 42.86 -17.24 54.03
CA GLY A 29 43.42 -15.88 54.09
C GLY A 29 43.32 -15.10 52.78
N SER A 30 43.00 -15.75 51.66
CA SER A 30 42.87 -15.08 50.36
C SER A 30 41.49 -14.44 50.21
N LYS A 31 41.45 -13.10 50.10
CA LYS A 31 40.22 -12.35 49.82
C LYS A 31 39.94 -12.35 48.31
N LEU A 32 38.67 -12.50 47.93
CA LEU A 32 38.26 -12.34 46.52
C LEU A 32 38.52 -10.89 46.06
N SER A 33 39.07 -10.76 44.84
CA SER A 33 39.22 -9.48 44.15
C SER A 33 37.86 -8.78 44.02
N SER A 34 37.83 -7.44 44.07
CA SER A 34 36.60 -6.63 44.10
C SER A 34 35.60 -7.02 43.00
N ASN A 35 36.07 -7.24 41.77
CA ASN A 35 35.23 -7.64 40.63
C ASN A 35 34.59 -9.04 40.78
N LYS A 36 35.15 -9.90 41.65
CA LYS A 36 34.67 -11.26 41.92
C LYS A 36 33.79 -11.32 43.17
N ARG A 37 33.52 -10.19 43.83
CA ARG A 37 32.67 -10.12 45.04
C ARG A 37 31.18 -10.07 44.75
N SER A 38 30.77 -9.80 43.50
CA SER A 38 29.36 -9.82 43.12
C SER A 38 28.77 -11.23 43.23
N ASP A 39 29.50 -12.24 42.75
CA ASP A 39 29.13 -13.66 42.83
C ASP A 39 30.28 -14.50 43.40
N PRO A 40 30.48 -14.48 44.73
CA PRO A 40 31.62 -15.13 45.36
C PRO A 40 31.62 -16.65 45.19
N VAL A 41 30.44 -17.27 45.14
CA VAL A 41 30.25 -18.73 44.99
C VAL A 41 30.64 -19.22 43.59
N LEU A 42 30.36 -18.43 42.54
CA LEU A 42 30.61 -18.80 41.14
C LEU A 42 31.91 -18.17 40.59
N SER A 43 32.63 -17.40 41.40
CA SER A 43 33.83 -16.65 41.00
C SER A 43 35.01 -17.50 40.48
N ARG A 44 35.01 -18.80 40.79
CA ARG A 44 36.06 -19.76 40.45
C ARG A 44 35.65 -20.74 39.35
N SER A 45 34.37 -20.81 38.98
CA SER A 45 33.93 -21.70 37.91
C SER A 45 34.16 -21.04 36.54
N ARG A 46 34.82 -21.78 35.65
CA ARG A 46 35.11 -21.32 34.29
C ARG A 46 33.83 -21.19 33.46
N SER A 47 32.91 -22.14 33.62
CA SER A 47 31.60 -22.13 32.94
C SER A 47 30.76 -20.90 33.28
N ALA A 48 30.74 -20.45 34.54
CA ALA A 48 30.01 -19.25 34.92
C ALA A 48 30.66 -17.97 34.38
N ALA A 49 32.00 -17.93 34.32
CA ALA A 49 32.72 -16.81 33.71
C ALA A 49 32.43 -16.70 32.20
N ASP A 50 32.45 -17.84 31.50
CA ASP A 50 32.15 -17.89 30.06
C ASP A 50 30.69 -17.50 29.80
N ALA A 51 29.73 -17.99 30.60
CA ALA A 51 28.32 -17.62 30.49
C ALA A 51 28.07 -16.12 30.76
N ASN A 52 28.73 -15.54 31.77
CA ASN A 52 28.60 -14.10 32.05
C ASN A 52 29.19 -13.26 30.91
N LYS A 53 30.28 -13.72 30.30
CA LYS A 53 30.87 -13.06 29.13
C LYS A 53 29.92 -13.12 27.93
N THR A 54 29.36 -14.29 27.61
CA THR A 54 28.41 -14.41 26.48
C THR A 54 27.17 -13.55 26.70
N LEU A 55 26.62 -13.50 27.93
CA LEU A 55 25.49 -12.64 28.25
C LEU A 55 25.81 -11.15 28.13
N ALA A 56 27.04 -10.74 28.50
CA ALA A 56 27.48 -9.36 28.31
C ALA A 56 27.65 -9.02 26.83
N ASP A 57 28.26 -9.92 26.05
CA ASP A 57 28.46 -9.78 24.61
C ASP A 57 27.10 -9.71 23.88
N GLU A 58 26.14 -10.57 24.21
CA GLU A 58 24.78 -10.55 23.66
C GLU A 58 24.05 -9.22 23.91
N ARG A 59 24.19 -8.64 25.11
CA ARG A 59 23.60 -7.34 25.46
C ARG A 59 24.21 -6.21 24.64
N LEU A 60 25.53 -6.25 24.43
CA LEU A 60 26.24 -5.26 23.61
C LEU A 60 25.86 -5.40 22.14
N GLU A 61 25.78 -6.62 21.62
CA GLU A 61 25.32 -6.90 20.26
C GLU A 61 23.87 -6.45 20.03
N ALA A 62 22.97 -6.66 20.99
CA ALA A 62 21.59 -6.22 20.90
C ALA A 62 21.48 -4.69 20.80
N ARG A 63 22.29 -3.97 21.59
CA ARG A 63 22.37 -2.49 21.54
C ARG A 63 22.94 -2.02 20.20
N ALA A 64 24.02 -2.62 19.72
CA ALA A 64 24.60 -2.31 18.42
C ALA A 64 23.59 -2.54 17.26
N LYS A 65 22.89 -3.68 17.27
CA LYS A 65 21.84 -3.99 16.28
C LYS A 65 20.65 -3.02 16.38
N ALA A 66 20.28 -2.57 17.57
CA ALA A 66 19.24 -1.56 17.75
C ALA A 66 19.67 -0.22 17.13
N GLN A 67 20.91 0.21 17.39
CA GLN A 67 21.46 1.44 16.84
C GLN A 67 21.56 1.41 15.31
N ILE A 68 22.05 0.32 14.72
CA ILE A 68 22.09 0.15 13.25
C ILE A 68 20.68 0.21 12.66
N ARG A 69 19.67 -0.36 13.35
CA ARG A 69 18.27 -0.28 12.89
C ARG A 69 17.72 1.14 12.97
N SER A 70 18.01 1.89 14.03
CA SER A 70 17.56 3.29 14.13
C SER A 70 18.23 4.17 13.08
N GLU A 71 19.53 3.99 12.83
CA GLU A 71 20.26 4.74 11.80
C GLU A 71 19.73 4.43 10.40
N LYS A 72 19.46 3.16 10.08
CA LYS A 72 18.82 2.77 8.82
C LYS A 72 17.43 3.39 8.66
N LYS A 73 16.63 3.40 9.72
CA LYS A 73 15.31 4.06 9.69
C LYS A 73 15.46 5.56 9.47
N ALA A 74 16.34 6.24 10.20
CA ALA A 74 16.58 7.66 10.03
C ALA A 74 17.06 8.00 8.60
N ALA A 75 17.92 7.18 8.00
CA ALA A 75 18.35 7.34 6.62
C ALA A 75 17.20 7.21 5.61
N LEU A 76 16.30 6.24 5.82
CA LEU A 76 15.09 6.07 4.99
C LEU A 76 14.07 7.20 5.18
N GLU A 77 14.09 7.86 6.35
CA GLU A 77 13.18 8.95 6.70
C GLU A 77 13.68 10.33 6.26
N LYS A 78 14.98 10.50 5.99
CA LYS A 78 15.61 11.78 5.63
C LYS A 78 15.01 12.49 4.40
N GLY A 79 14.27 11.78 3.55
CA GLY A 79 13.56 12.36 2.40
C GLY A 79 12.05 12.09 2.39
N ARG A 80 11.50 11.47 3.45
CA ARG A 80 10.09 11.10 3.51
C ARG A 80 9.30 12.20 4.21
N VAL A 81 8.48 12.94 3.46
CA VAL A 81 7.46 13.82 4.04
C VAL A 81 6.40 12.91 4.69
N LYS A 82 6.52 12.69 6.00
CA LYS A 82 5.54 11.90 6.78
C LYS A 82 4.23 12.66 6.97
N ASP A 83 4.32 13.99 7.02
CA ASP A 83 3.19 14.84 7.30
C ASP A 83 2.51 15.32 6.01
N VAL A 84 1.79 14.41 5.35
CA VAL A 84 0.93 14.73 4.19
C VAL A 84 -0.40 15.37 4.58
N LEU A 85 -0.76 15.33 5.86
CA LEU A 85 -2.04 15.82 6.39
C LEU A 85 -1.87 16.99 7.37
N GLY A 86 -0.65 17.46 7.64
CA GLY A 86 -0.35 18.57 8.54
C GLY A 86 -0.57 18.27 10.03
N LEU A 87 -0.66 17.00 10.44
CA LEU A 87 -1.09 16.61 11.79
C LEU A 87 -0.04 16.92 12.87
N GLU A 88 1.25 16.96 12.50
CA GLU A 88 2.35 17.23 13.44
C GLU A 88 2.89 18.66 13.31
N SER A 89 2.58 19.36 12.21
CA SER A 89 3.01 20.73 11.97
C SER A 89 1.97 21.74 12.52
N GLU A 90 2.23 22.26 13.72
CA GLU A 90 1.39 23.25 14.44
C GLU A 90 1.14 24.57 13.66
N SER A 91 1.83 24.77 12.55
CA SER A 91 1.71 25.95 11.69
C SER A 91 0.67 25.83 10.56
N VAL A 92 0.13 24.64 10.29
CA VAL A 92 -0.85 24.43 9.22
C VAL A 92 -2.17 23.96 9.83
N ASP A 93 -3.20 24.81 9.76
CA ASP A 93 -4.55 24.43 10.17
C ASP A 93 -5.10 23.38 9.21
N THR A 94 -4.95 22.11 9.58
CA THR A 94 -5.39 20.93 8.82
C THR A 94 -6.88 20.99 8.47
N GLY A 95 -7.70 21.65 9.30
CA GLY A 95 -9.11 21.86 9.03
C GLY A 95 -9.34 22.70 7.78
N ALA A 96 -8.62 23.81 7.64
CA ALA A 96 -8.74 24.72 6.50
C ALA A 96 -8.34 24.06 5.18
N VAL A 97 -7.25 23.30 5.17
CA VAL A 97 -6.76 22.59 3.96
C VAL A 97 -7.77 21.54 3.49
N LEU A 98 -8.34 20.77 4.41
CA LEU A 98 -9.35 19.75 4.09
C LEU A 98 -10.67 20.36 3.61
N GLU A 99 -11.04 21.52 4.13
CA GLU A 99 -12.21 22.25 3.63
C GLU A 99 -12.00 22.76 2.20
N ASP A 100 -10.84 23.33 1.91
CA ASP A 100 -10.50 23.82 0.58
C ASP A 100 -10.41 22.68 -0.45
N GLU A 101 -9.85 21.54 -0.07
CA GLU A 101 -9.86 20.34 -0.92
C GLU A 101 -11.28 19.87 -1.24
N LYS A 102 -12.17 19.81 -0.24
CA LYS A 102 -13.59 19.47 -0.44
C LYS A 102 -14.29 20.47 -1.36
N ARG A 103 -13.99 21.76 -1.25
CA ARG A 103 -14.54 22.82 -2.12
C ARG A 103 -14.06 22.65 -3.55
N LEU A 104 -12.77 22.39 -3.77
CA LEU A 104 -12.18 22.13 -5.09
C LEU A 104 -12.81 20.89 -5.74
N LYS A 105 -12.94 19.79 -4.99
CA LYS A 105 -13.58 18.55 -5.47
C LYS A 105 -15.03 18.77 -5.91
N LYS A 106 -15.82 19.50 -5.12
CA LYS A 106 -17.21 19.84 -5.48
C LYS A 106 -17.28 20.75 -6.71
N THR A 107 -16.34 21.67 -6.87
CA THR A 107 -16.27 22.57 -8.03
C THR A 107 -15.96 21.79 -9.31
N ALA A 108 -14.98 20.89 -9.27
CA ALA A 108 -14.68 19.99 -10.39
C ALA A 108 -15.84 19.06 -10.73
N GLN A 109 -16.48 18.46 -9.71
CA GLN A 109 -17.65 17.61 -9.90
C GLN A 109 -18.82 18.35 -10.56
N ARG A 110 -19.11 19.59 -10.12
CA ARG A 110 -20.12 20.45 -10.75
C ARG A 110 -19.80 20.72 -12.22
N GLY A 111 -18.52 20.92 -12.56
CA GLY A 111 -18.06 21.05 -13.94
C GLY A 111 -18.37 19.81 -14.79
N VAL A 112 -17.98 18.63 -14.29
CA VAL A 112 -18.24 17.35 -14.98
C VAL A 112 -19.74 17.09 -15.16
N VAL A 113 -20.55 17.33 -14.12
CA VAL A 113 -22.01 17.15 -14.18
C VAL A 113 -22.64 18.10 -15.21
N LYS A 114 -22.19 19.36 -15.28
CA LYS A 114 -22.69 20.34 -16.26
C LYS A 114 -22.39 19.91 -17.70
N LEU A 115 -21.16 19.43 -17.95
CA LEU A 115 -20.77 18.93 -19.26
C LEU A 115 -21.52 17.65 -19.64
N PHE A 116 -21.66 16.71 -18.70
CA PHE A 116 -22.40 15.47 -18.93
C PHE A 116 -23.88 15.75 -19.26
N ASN A 117 -24.51 16.66 -18.52
CA ASN A 117 -25.89 17.06 -18.79
C ASN A 117 -26.02 17.80 -20.12
N ALA A 118 -25.06 18.65 -20.48
CA ALA A 118 -25.05 19.35 -21.77
C ALA A 118 -24.91 18.38 -22.95
N VAL A 119 -23.99 17.41 -22.86
CA VAL A 119 -23.79 16.38 -23.88
C VAL A 119 -25.03 15.50 -24.02
N ARG A 120 -25.60 15.04 -22.89
CA ARG A 120 -26.82 14.24 -22.91
C ARG A 120 -28.00 15.01 -23.50
N ALA A 121 -28.18 16.29 -23.13
CA ALA A 121 -29.22 17.13 -23.69
C ALA A 121 -29.02 17.36 -25.20
N ALA A 122 -27.78 17.52 -25.66
CA ALA A 122 -27.48 17.64 -27.08
C ALA A 122 -27.78 16.34 -27.85
N GLN A 123 -27.46 15.17 -27.28
CA GLN A 123 -27.78 13.87 -27.88
C GLN A 123 -29.29 13.66 -27.98
N VAL A 124 -30.04 13.92 -26.90
CA VAL A 124 -31.51 13.76 -26.90
C VAL A 124 -32.16 14.74 -27.89
N LYS A 125 -31.71 16.00 -27.94
CA LYS A 125 -32.21 16.96 -28.95
C LYS A 125 -31.88 16.54 -30.37
N ALA A 126 -30.72 15.95 -30.63
CA ALA A 126 -30.37 15.43 -31.95
C ALA A 126 -31.26 14.23 -32.33
N GLU A 127 -31.57 13.33 -31.38
CA GLU A 127 -32.51 12.23 -31.58
C GLU A 127 -33.95 12.72 -31.80
N GLU A 128 -34.40 13.70 -31.03
CA GLU A 128 -35.72 14.33 -31.19
C GLU A 128 -35.83 15.06 -32.53
N ALA A 129 -34.82 15.83 -32.92
CA ALA A 129 -34.76 16.48 -34.24
C ALA A 129 -34.75 15.43 -35.37
N MET A 130 -34.04 14.31 -35.22
CA MET A 130 -34.09 13.20 -36.17
C MET A 130 -35.47 12.54 -36.23
N LYS A 131 -36.15 12.36 -35.09
CA LYS A 131 -37.52 11.82 -35.05
C LYS A 131 -38.51 12.78 -35.67
N GLN A 132 -38.39 14.08 -35.41
CA GLN A 132 -39.22 15.13 -35.99
C GLN A 132 -39.01 15.25 -37.49
N ALA A 133 -37.77 15.28 -37.97
CA ALA A 133 -37.46 15.27 -39.39
C ALA A 133 -37.96 13.99 -40.10
N LYS A 134 -37.93 12.83 -39.43
CA LYS A 134 -38.54 11.60 -39.94
C LYS A 134 -40.07 11.72 -39.99
N SER A 135 -40.72 12.23 -38.94
CA SER A 135 -42.17 12.42 -38.95
C SER A 135 -42.62 13.46 -39.98
N GLU A 136 -41.93 14.59 -40.09
CA GLU A 136 -42.19 15.63 -41.09
C GLU A 136 -41.92 15.11 -42.51
N GLY A 137 -40.87 14.30 -42.69
CA GLY A 137 -40.59 13.59 -43.94
C GLY A 137 -41.70 12.58 -44.33
N VAL A 138 -42.49 12.09 -43.37
CA VAL A 138 -43.62 11.16 -43.61
C VAL A 138 -44.95 11.93 -43.83
N VAL A 139 -45.07 13.18 -43.40
CA VAL A 139 -46.30 13.99 -43.58
C VAL A 139 -46.52 14.41 -45.04
N GLY A 140 -45.46 14.55 -45.84
CA GLY A 140 -45.56 14.88 -47.27
C GLY A 140 -45.91 13.70 -48.19
N MET A 141 -45.56 12.47 -47.81
CA MET A 141 -45.91 11.28 -48.60
C MET A 141 -47.40 10.97 -48.51
N ARG A 142 -48.02 11.10 -47.33
CA ARG A 142 -49.45 10.82 -47.17
C ARG A 142 -50.35 11.77 -47.98
N GLN A 143 -50.04 13.07 -48.00
CA GLN A 143 -50.76 14.04 -48.83
C GLN A 143 -50.50 13.83 -50.33
N ARG A 144 -49.29 13.41 -50.70
CA ARG A 144 -48.96 13.08 -52.09
C ARG A 144 -49.67 11.80 -52.54
N GLU A 145 -49.77 10.79 -51.68
CA GLU A 145 -50.53 9.56 -51.90
C GLU A 145 -52.03 9.83 -52.01
N GLU A 146 -52.61 10.67 -51.14
CA GLU A 146 -54.02 11.08 -51.23
C GLU A 146 -54.30 11.82 -52.55
N ARG A 147 -53.45 12.78 -52.95
CA ARG A 147 -53.57 13.48 -54.24
C ARG A 147 -53.36 12.56 -55.44
N VAL A 148 -52.43 11.62 -55.36
CA VAL A 148 -52.22 10.61 -56.42
C VAL A 148 -53.40 9.66 -56.49
N ASN A 149 -54.04 9.31 -55.38
CA ASN A 149 -55.24 8.49 -55.35
C ASN A 149 -56.45 9.24 -55.94
N GLU A 150 -56.59 10.54 -55.65
CA GLU A 150 -57.61 11.39 -56.28
C GLU A 150 -57.38 11.54 -57.78
N MET A 151 -56.15 11.81 -58.22
CA MET A 151 -55.81 11.85 -59.65
C MET A 151 -55.93 10.47 -60.32
N SER A 152 -55.66 9.38 -59.61
CA SER A 152 -55.83 8.01 -60.11
C SER A 152 -57.31 7.64 -60.24
N LYS A 153 -58.18 8.13 -59.34
CA LYS A 153 -59.64 7.93 -59.44
C LYS A 153 -60.24 8.77 -60.57
N GLN A 154 -59.76 10.00 -60.75
CA GLN A 154 -60.16 10.84 -61.89
C GLN A 154 -59.63 10.29 -63.22
N GLY A 155 -58.38 9.83 -63.28
CA GLY A 155 -57.80 9.19 -64.46
C GLY A 155 -58.45 7.84 -64.80
N PHE A 156 -58.91 7.08 -63.79
CA PHE A 156 -59.69 5.87 -64.01
C PHE A 156 -61.11 6.18 -64.52
N LEU A 157 -61.75 7.23 -64.02
CA LEU A 157 -63.05 7.70 -64.54
C LEU A 157 -62.93 8.24 -65.96
N ASP A 158 -61.84 8.94 -66.28
CA ASP A 158 -61.55 9.41 -67.63
C ASP A 158 -61.32 8.23 -68.57
N LEU A 159 -60.62 7.16 -68.16
CA LEU A 159 -60.42 5.96 -68.98
C LEU A 159 -61.73 5.17 -69.24
N ILE A 160 -62.67 5.23 -68.30
CA ILE A 160 -64.01 4.63 -68.45
C ILE A 160 -64.90 5.52 -69.32
N SER A 161 -64.85 6.84 -69.10
CA SER A 161 -65.59 7.84 -69.88
C SER A 161 -65.06 7.97 -71.31
N SER A 162 -63.76 7.75 -71.52
CA SER A 162 -63.08 7.73 -72.82
C SER A 162 -63.16 6.37 -73.51
N GLY A 163 -63.84 5.38 -72.88
CA GLY A 163 -64.29 4.15 -73.52
C GLY A 163 -63.23 3.43 -74.34
N GLY A 164 -62.12 3.01 -73.73
CA GLY A 164 -61.25 1.96 -74.27
C GLY A 164 -60.70 2.15 -75.69
N LYS A 165 -60.65 3.39 -76.23
CA LYS A 165 -60.08 3.71 -77.54
C LYS A 165 -58.81 4.54 -77.38
N GLN A 166 -57.72 3.91 -76.94
CA GLN A 166 -56.34 4.36 -77.16
C GLN A 166 -55.40 3.17 -76.93
N GLY A 167 -55.42 2.24 -77.88
CA GLY A 167 -54.55 1.07 -77.93
C GLY A 167 -54.29 0.58 -79.34
N ALA A 168 -54.59 1.38 -80.36
CA ALA A 168 -54.29 1.09 -81.75
C ALA A 168 -54.25 2.40 -82.54
N GLU A 169 -53.11 3.07 -82.58
CA GLU A 169 -52.68 3.88 -83.73
C GLU A 169 -51.21 4.34 -83.57
N GLY A 170 -50.34 3.82 -84.43
CA GLY A 170 -49.26 4.59 -85.06
C GLY A 170 -47.91 4.77 -84.35
N THR A 171 -47.01 3.81 -84.47
CA THR A 171 -45.61 4.09 -84.89
C THR A 171 -45.61 3.90 -86.42
N PRO A 172 -45.10 4.79 -87.30
CA PRO A 172 -43.69 5.23 -87.32
C PRO A 172 -43.38 6.66 -87.86
N ALA A 173 -42.24 7.21 -87.44
CA ALA A 173 -41.23 7.97 -88.24
C ALA A 173 -40.25 8.68 -87.29
#